data_AF-A0AAU9ZCY0-F1
#
_entry.id   AF-A0AAU9ZCY0-F1
#
_cell.length_a   1.000
_cell.length_b   1.000
_cell.length_c   1.000
_cell.angle_alpha   90.00
_cell.angle_beta   90.00
_cell.angle_gamma   90.00
#
_symmetry.space_group_name_H-M   'P 1'
#
loop_
_entity.id
_entity.type
_entity.pdbx_description
1 polymer ?
#
loop_
_entity_poly.entity_id
_entity_poly.type
_entity_poly.pdbx_seq_one_letter_code
_entity_poly.pdbx_strand_id
1 'polypeptide(L)'
;MSLMDLITAAAQHQEKEPLAWMILHSLYQARIVSHANTGVLKRLEWLLELMGYMRNLAYQQPSVQSVAPDEALDFLLLIFAAAVVAWADHEAPLLLGLSASWLPWHRENGPCGLATALLGRSPMHRVTVQEVLTLLPSSMLLLLQKEPWKEQTQKFIDWLFSIMEIPNEAFAAKSKDLLKATLLSLRVLPEFKKKAVWTRAYGW
;
A
#
# COMPACT_ATOMS: atom_id res chain seq x y z
N MET A 1 -6.90 -2.96 20.24
CA MET A 1 -7.28 -2.91 18.82
C MET A 1 -5.98 -2.83 18.03
N SER A 2 -5.69 -3.84 17.23
CA SER A 2 -4.54 -3.85 16.30
C SER A 2 -4.81 -2.89 15.14
N LEU A 3 -3.75 -2.36 14.51
CA LEU A 3 -3.87 -1.57 13.27
C LEU A 3 -4.57 -2.38 12.15
N MET A 4 -4.43 -3.71 12.19
CA MET A 4 -5.14 -4.61 11.28
C MET A 4 -6.65 -4.65 11.53
N ASP A 5 -7.11 -4.53 12.78
CA ASP A 5 -8.54 -4.48 13.10
C ASP A 5 -9.16 -3.21 12.51
N LEU A 6 -8.44 -2.08 12.59
CA LEU A 6 -8.85 -0.79 12.02
C LEU A 6 -8.94 -0.88 10.50
N ILE A 7 -7.95 -1.48 9.83
CA ILE A 7 -7.94 -1.60 8.36
C ILE A 7 -9.02 -2.57 7.88
N THR A 8 -9.29 -3.63 8.63
CA THR A 8 -10.39 -4.55 8.33
C THR A 8 -11.73 -3.83 8.41
N ALA A 9 -11.95 -3.03 9.46
CA ALA A 9 -13.14 -2.18 9.57
C ALA A 9 -13.21 -1.12 8.45
N ALA A 10 -12.07 -0.54 8.07
CA ALA A 10 -11.98 0.44 6.99
C ALA A 10 -12.29 -0.19 5.61
N ALA A 11 -11.88 -1.43 5.37
CA ALA A 11 -12.16 -2.16 4.14
C ALA A 11 -13.66 -2.41 3.93
N GLN A 12 -14.43 -2.49 5.03
CA GLN A 12 -15.89 -2.66 5.02
C GLN A 12 -16.65 -1.32 4.92
N HIS A 13 -15.96 -0.19 5.05
CA HIS A 13 -16.57 1.13 5.03
C HIS A 13 -16.84 1.63 3.60
N GLN A 14 -17.89 2.45 3.42
CA GLN A 14 -18.26 2.98 2.10
C GLN A 14 -17.29 4.06 1.60
N GLU A 15 -16.78 4.90 2.52
CA GLU A 15 -15.84 5.99 2.19
C GLU A 15 -14.37 5.52 2.15
N LYS A 16 -14.04 4.64 1.20
CA LYS A 16 -12.68 4.08 1.06
C LYS A 16 -11.63 5.13 0.68
N GLU A 17 -11.95 6.07 -0.22
CA GLU A 17 -10.97 7.05 -0.72
C GLU A 17 -10.50 8.03 0.38
N PRO A 18 -11.39 8.67 1.17
CA PRO A 18 -10.94 9.52 2.28
C PRO A 18 -10.14 8.75 3.34
N LEU A 19 -10.54 7.50 3.64
CA LEU A 19 -9.83 6.64 4.57
C LEU A 19 -8.42 6.31 4.07
N ALA A 20 -8.29 5.92 2.80
CA ALA A 20 -6.98 5.65 2.19
C ALA A 20 -6.06 6.89 2.25
N TRP A 21 -6.62 8.07 1.98
CA TRP A 21 -5.86 9.33 2.08
C TRP A 21 -5.36 9.61 3.51
N MET A 22 -6.23 9.45 4.51
CA MET A 22 -5.83 9.63 5.92
C MET A 22 -4.80 8.58 6.37
N ILE A 23 -4.95 7.33 5.92
CA ILE A 23 -3.99 6.26 6.20
C ILE A 23 -2.64 6.55 5.54
N LEU A 24 -2.61 7.00 4.28
CA LEU A 24 -1.39 7.40 3.57
C LEU A 24 -0.61 8.46 4.36
N HIS A 25 -1.28 9.53 4.83
CA HIS A 25 -0.64 10.55 5.66
C HIS A 25 -0.14 9.98 6.97
N SER A 26 -0.89 9.07 7.60
CA SER A 26 -0.48 8.43 8.85
C SER A 26 0.76 7.55 8.67
N LEU A 27 0.84 6.79 7.57
CA LEU A 27 1.99 5.97 7.21
C LEU A 27 3.23 6.84 6.90
N TYR A 28 3.03 7.97 6.22
CA TYR A 28 4.11 8.92 5.97
C TYR A 28 4.62 9.57 7.28
N GLN A 29 3.73 9.94 8.19
CA GLN A 29 4.12 10.43 9.51
C GLN A 29 4.87 9.39 10.33
N ALA A 30 4.46 8.12 10.26
CA ALA A 30 5.16 7.01 10.90
C ALA A 30 6.59 6.80 10.34
N ARG A 31 6.95 7.39 9.21
CA ARG A 31 8.35 7.42 8.75
C ARG A 31 9.15 8.56 9.36
N ILE A 32 8.53 9.72 9.54
CA ILE A 32 9.22 10.96 9.92
C ILE A 32 9.36 11.09 11.43
N VAL A 33 8.33 10.69 12.17
CA VAL A 33 8.28 10.84 13.63
C VAL A 33 9.12 9.75 14.29
N SER A 34 10.09 10.15 15.10
CA SER A 34 10.86 9.26 15.97
C SER A 34 10.01 8.81 17.15
N HIS A 35 9.59 7.54 17.15
CA HIS A 35 8.81 6.93 18.22
C HIS A 35 9.14 5.43 18.33
N ALA A 36 9.01 4.84 19.51
CA ALA A 36 9.34 3.43 19.77
C ALA A 36 8.58 2.46 18.84
N ASN A 37 7.37 2.85 18.41
CA ASN A 37 6.49 2.05 17.56
C ASN A 37 6.58 2.38 16.05
N THR A 38 7.40 3.36 15.65
CA THR A 38 7.52 3.82 14.24
C THR A 38 8.86 3.44 13.59
N GLY A 39 9.71 2.74 14.34
CA GLY A 39 10.98 2.22 13.86
C GLY A 39 10.84 1.36 12.60
N VAL A 40 11.91 1.30 11.80
CA VAL A 40 11.90 0.58 10.52
C VAL A 40 11.54 -0.91 10.66
N LEU A 41 11.99 -1.56 11.74
CA LEU A 41 11.62 -2.96 12.02
C LEU A 41 10.12 -3.12 12.29
N LYS A 42 9.48 -2.18 12.99
CA LYS A 42 8.03 -2.19 13.22
C LYS A 42 7.24 -1.98 11.95
N ARG A 43 7.71 -1.09 11.07
CA ARG A 43 7.13 -0.89 9.74
C ARG A 43 7.26 -2.15 8.87
N LEU A 44 8.40 -2.83 8.94
CA LEU A 44 8.62 -4.10 8.26
C LEU A 44 7.69 -5.21 8.78
N GLU A 45 7.67 -5.43 10.10
CA GLU A 45 6.78 -6.40 10.76
C GLU A 45 5.33 -6.18 10.32
N TRP A 46 4.86 -4.93 10.36
CA TRP A 46 3.51 -4.59 9.97
C TRP A 46 3.22 -4.82 8.48
N LEU A 47 4.15 -4.49 7.58
CA LEU A 47 3.94 -4.72 6.14
C LEU A 47 3.88 -6.21 5.81
N LEU A 48 4.70 -7.02 6.48
CA LEU A 48 4.66 -8.47 6.36
C LEU A 48 3.35 -9.08 6.90
N GLU A 49 2.83 -8.53 8.01
CA GLU A 49 1.52 -8.91 8.54
C GLU A 49 0.40 -8.59 7.54
N LEU A 50 0.42 -7.39 6.94
CA LEU A 50 -0.54 -7.00 5.90
C LEU A 50 -0.47 -7.92 4.67
N MET A 51 0.73 -8.26 4.20
CA MET A 51 0.93 -9.23 3.12
C MET A 51 0.31 -10.59 3.44
N GLY A 52 0.58 -11.12 4.64
CA GLY A 52 0.01 -12.38 5.12
C GLY A 52 -1.52 -12.33 5.19
N TYR A 53 -2.08 -11.22 5.68
CA TYR A 53 -3.51 -10.99 5.75
C TYR A 53 -4.17 -10.94 4.37
N MET A 54 -3.62 -10.15 3.45
CA MET A 54 -4.11 -10.07 2.06
C MET A 54 -4.12 -11.44 1.39
N ARG A 55 -3.05 -12.22 1.57
CA ARG A 55 -2.97 -13.58 1.06
C ARG A 55 -4.08 -14.47 1.65
N ASN A 56 -4.26 -14.45 2.96
CA ASN A 56 -5.28 -15.25 3.63
C ASN A 56 -6.69 -14.87 3.17
N LEU A 57 -6.98 -13.58 3.03
CA LEU A 57 -8.27 -13.09 2.56
C LEU A 57 -8.53 -13.53 1.11
N ALA A 58 -7.52 -13.48 0.25
CA ALA A 58 -7.65 -13.88 -1.15
C ALA A 58 -7.82 -15.40 -1.36
N TYR A 59 -7.41 -16.22 -0.37
CA TYR A 59 -7.70 -17.67 -0.37
C TYR A 59 -9.03 -18.03 0.29
N GLN A 60 -9.65 -17.13 1.05
CA GLN A 60 -10.96 -17.38 1.67
C GLN A 60 -12.07 -17.23 0.61
N GLN A 61 -12.96 -18.22 0.52
CA GLN A 61 -14.15 -18.12 -0.33
C GLN A 61 -15.10 -17.03 0.21
N PRO A 62 -15.79 -16.26 -0.66
CA PRO A 62 -16.75 -15.25 -0.22
C PRO A 62 -17.83 -15.88 0.65
N SER A 63 -17.83 -15.56 1.93
CA SER A 63 -18.98 -15.86 2.79
C SER A 63 -20.11 -14.88 2.51
N VAL A 64 -21.35 -15.36 2.67
CA VAL A 64 -22.61 -14.86 2.08
C VAL A 64 -23.02 -13.42 2.48
N GLN A 65 -22.25 -12.65 3.26
CA GLN A 65 -22.78 -11.43 3.91
C GLN A 65 -21.90 -10.17 3.97
N SER A 66 -20.78 -10.06 3.29
CA SER A 66 -19.97 -8.83 3.38
C SER A 66 -19.33 -8.50 2.05
N VAL A 67 -19.31 -7.20 1.72
CA VAL A 67 -18.58 -6.50 0.62
C VAL A 67 -17.87 -7.42 -0.36
N ALA A 68 -18.19 -7.29 -1.66
CA ALA A 68 -17.58 -8.08 -2.71
C ALA A 68 -16.05 -8.21 -2.48
N PRO A 69 -15.52 -9.44 -2.34
CA PRO A 69 -14.18 -9.70 -1.80
C PRO A 69 -13.06 -9.03 -2.62
N ASP A 70 -13.34 -8.79 -3.91
CA ASP A 70 -12.50 -8.05 -4.84
C ASP A 70 -12.28 -6.59 -4.41
N GLU A 71 -13.32 -5.88 -3.96
CA GLU A 71 -13.16 -4.50 -3.53
C GLU A 71 -12.39 -4.35 -2.21
N ALA A 72 -12.47 -5.34 -1.32
CA ALA A 72 -11.72 -5.34 -0.08
C ALA A 72 -10.23 -5.58 -0.34
N LEU A 73 -9.91 -6.54 -1.22
CA LEU A 73 -8.54 -6.83 -1.63
C LEU A 73 -7.91 -5.68 -2.43
N ASP A 74 -8.67 -5.03 -3.31
CA ASP A 74 -8.23 -3.83 -4.02
C ASP A 74 -7.93 -2.68 -3.04
N PHE A 75 -8.76 -2.48 -2.02
CA PHE A 75 -8.51 -1.49 -0.97
C PHE A 75 -7.24 -1.83 -0.17
N LEU A 76 -7.06 -3.09 0.22
CA LEU A 76 -5.84 -3.52 0.93
C LEU A 76 -4.59 -3.35 0.07
N LEU A 77 -4.69 -3.60 -1.25
CA LEU A 77 -3.60 -3.35 -2.19
C LEU A 77 -3.25 -1.85 -2.25
N LEU A 78 -4.24 -0.97 -2.20
CA LEU A 78 -4.02 0.47 -2.10
C LEU A 78 -3.33 0.86 -0.79
N ILE A 79 -3.71 0.28 0.34
CA ILE A 79 -3.04 0.52 1.63
C ILE A 79 -1.60 -0.02 1.62
N PHE A 80 -1.38 -1.20 1.04
CA PHE A 80 -0.06 -1.77 0.83
C PHE A 80 0.81 -0.83 -0.03
N ALA A 81 0.26 -0.33 -1.14
CA ALA A 81 0.95 0.61 -2.01
C ALA A 81 1.27 1.92 -1.28
N ALA A 82 0.34 2.45 -0.50
CA ALA A 82 0.54 3.65 0.32
C ALA A 82 1.70 3.49 1.29
N ALA A 83 1.80 2.34 1.95
CA ALA A 83 2.91 2.03 2.86
C ALA A 83 4.25 1.96 2.12
N VAL A 84 4.29 1.23 1.00
CA VAL A 84 5.50 1.10 0.18
C VAL A 84 5.96 2.47 -0.33
N VAL A 85 5.07 3.27 -0.91
CA VAL A 85 5.38 4.62 -1.42
C VAL A 85 5.81 5.55 -0.29
N ALA A 86 5.13 5.51 0.86
CA ALA A 86 5.48 6.33 2.02
C ALA A 86 6.84 5.99 2.61
N TRP A 87 7.28 4.72 2.53
CA TRP A 87 8.47 4.21 3.22
C TRP A 87 9.69 3.98 2.35
N ALA A 88 9.48 3.77 1.05
CA ALA A 88 10.55 3.51 0.09
C ALA A 88 11.55 4.65 0.01
N ASP A 89 11.06 5.88 -0.15
CA ASP A 89 11.92 7.06 -0.26
C ASP A 89 11.22 8.36 0.19
N HIS A 90 11.93 9.48 0.14
CA HIS A 90 11.42 10.81 0.48
C HIS A 90 10.81 11.55 -0.70
N GLU A 91 11.27 11.30 -1.93
CA GLU A 91 10.81 12.04 -3.10
C GLU A 91 9.34 11.75 -3.45
N ALA A 92 8.95 10.47 -3.51
CA ALA A 92 7.60 10.09 -3.92
C ALA A 92 6.49 10.67 -3.03
N PRO A 93 6.59 10.63 -1.69
CA PRO A 93 5.63 11.34 -0.82
C PRO A 93 5.54 12.85 -1.07
N LEU A 94 6.67 13.52 -1.34
CA LEU A 94 6.68 14.95 -1.61
C LEU A 94 6.04 15.30 -2.96
N LEU A 95 6.26 14.47 -3.99
CA LEU A 95 5.59 14.61 -5.30
C LEU A 95 4.07 14.42 -5.19
N LEU A 96 3.62 13.59 -4.25
CA LEU A 96 2.21 13.40 -3.91
C LEU A 96 1.61 14.55 -3.07
N GLY A 97 2.42 15.55 -2.71
CA GLY A 97 2.00 16.68 -1.86
C GLY A 97 1.87 16.33 -0.38
N LEU A 98 2.50 15.23 0.08
CA LEU A 98 2.50 14.87 1.50
C LEU A 98 3.47 15.77 2.27
N SER A 99 3.06 16.14 3.48
CA SER A 99 3.75 17.11 4.32
C SER A 99 3.97 16.53 5.71
N ALA A 100 5.13 16.87 6.31
CA ALA A 100 5.46 16.48 7.69
C ALA A 100 4.53 17.12 8.73
N SER A 101 3.77 18.13 8.35
CA SER A 101 2.77 18.77 9.18
C SER A 101 1.40 18.59 8.51
N TRP A 102 0.44 18.00 9.23
CA TRP A 102 -0.91 17.72 8.71
C TRP A 102 -1.72 18.99 8.40
N LEU A 103 -1.34 20.15 8.97
CA LEU A 103 -2.18 21.36 9.04
C LEU A 103 -1.51 22.74 8.74
N PRO A 104 -0.35 22.91 8.05
CA PRO A 104 0.22 24.26 7.87
C PRO A 104 -0.59 25.20 6.98
N TRP A 105 -1.29 24.65 5.98
CA TRP A 105 -1.95 25.43 4.93
C TRP A 105 -3.25 26.11 5.40
N HIS A 106 -3.65 25.93 6.66
CA HIS A 106 -4.87 26.51 7.20
C HIS A 106 -4.62 27.35 8.47
N ARG A 107 -3.51 28.09 8.51
CA ARG A 107 -3.30 29.16 9.50
C ARG A 107 -3.13 30.56 8.91
N GLU A 108 -3.40 30.73 7.62
CA GLU A 108 -3.50 32.04 6.97
C GLU A 108 -4.92 32.26 6.44
N ASN A 109 -5.72 32.99 7.24
CA ASN A 109 -6.90 33.79 6.84
C ASN A 109 -8.23 33.04 6.56
N GLY A 110 -9.09 32.89 7.58
CA GLY A 110 -10.54 32.70 7.38
C GLY A 110 -11.28 32.05 8.56
N PRO A 111 -12.53 32.44 8.88
CA PRO A 111 -13.26 31.94 10.05
C PRO A 111 -13.57 30.45 9.91
N CYS A 112 -13.16 29.69 10.93
CA CYS A 112 -13.32 28.25 11.10
C CYS A 112 -14.75 27.77 10.86
N GLY A 113 -14.91 26.70 10.07
CA GLY A 113 -16.15 25.94 9.99
C GLY A 113 -16.22 24.87 8.90
N LEU A 114 -15.48 25.02 7.79
CA LEU A 114 -15.61 24.17 6.60
C LEU A 114 -14.49 23.14 6.38
N ALA A 115 -13.34 23.27 7.05
CA ALA A 115 -12.14 22.49 6.74
C ALA A 115 -12.20 21.02 7.22
N THR A 116 -12.85 20.74 8.34
CA THR A 116 -13.08 19.36 8.82
C THR A 116 -14.01 18.57 7.89
N ALA A 117 -14.91 19.25 7.18
CA ALA A 117 -15.82 18.62 6.22
C ALA A 117 -15.12 18.17 4.91
N LEU A 118 -13.87 18.56 4.68
CA LEU A 118 -13.12 18.29 3.45
C LEU A 118 -12.00 17.25 3.60
N LEU A 119 -11.79 16.69 4.79
CA LEU A 119 -10.74 15.68 5.05
C LEU A 119 -10.90 14.49 4.09
N GLY A 120 -9.92 14.31 3.20
CA GLY A 120 -9.95 13.25 2.18
C GLY A 120 -11.04 13.39 1.10
N ARG A 121 -11.84 14.47 1.10
CA ARG A 121 -12.95 14.68 0.15
C ARG A 121 -12.66 15.67 -0.99
N SER A 122 -11.49 16.30 -0.98
CA SER A 122 -11.03 17.12 -2.12
C SER A 122 -10.74 16.24 -3.34
N PRO A 123 -11.09 16.67 -4.57
CA PRO A 123 -10.69 15.98 -5.80
C PRO A 123 -9.19 15.71 -5.88
N MET A 124 -8.36 16.61 -5.34
CA MET A 124 -6.91 16.43 -5.32
C MET A 124 -6.49 15.27 -4.41
N HIS A 125 -7.16 15.07 -3.27
CA HIS A 125 -6.89 13.95 -2.38
C HIS A 125 -7.15 12.61 -3.05
N ARG A 126 -8.22 12.55 -3.86
CA ARG A 126 -8.56 11.37 -4.65
C ARG A 126 -7.49 11.05 -5.70
N VAL A 127 -7.02 12.07 -6.42
CA VAL A 127 -5.93 11.91 -7.39
C VAL A 127 -4.66 11.44 -6.70
N THR A 128 -4.28 12.06 -5.57
CA THR A 128 -3.12 11.63 -4.77
C THR A 128 -3.19 10.14 -4.41
N VAL A 129 -4.34 9.68 -3.92
CA VAL A 129 -4.55 8.26 -3.57
C VAL A 129 -4.45 7.35 -4.79
N GLN A 130 -4.93 7.77 -5.96
CA GLN A 130 -4.79 6.98 -7.19
C GLN A 130 -3.34 6.91 -7.68
N GLU A 131 -2.59 8.01 -7.60
CA GLU A 131 -1.17 8.06 -7.98
C GLU A 131 -0.27 7.22 -7.08
N VAL A 132 -0.70 6.88 -5.87
CA VAL A 132 0.03 5.88 -5.04
C VAL A 132 0.17 4.55 -5.77
N LEU A 133 -0.86 4.12 -6.50
CA LEU A 133 -0.82 2.86 -7.25
C LEU A 133 0.17 2.94 -8.42
N THR A 134 0.25 4.07 -9.11
CA THR A 134 1.17 4.25 -10.26
C THR A 134 2.64 4.25 -9.82
N LEU A 135 2.91 4.70 -8.59
CA LEU A 135 4.24 4.76 -7.99
C LEU A 135 4.68 3.45 -7.31
N LEU A 136 3.78 2.47 -7.14
CA LEU A 136 4.10 1.21 -6.48
C LEU A 136 5.28 0.45 -7.12
N PRO A 137 5.35 0.25 -8.45
CA PRO A 137 6.43 -0.54 -9.05
C PRO A 137 7.83 0.01 -8.78
N SER A 138 8.03 1.32 -8.93
CA SER A 138 9.33 1.96 -8.68
C SER A 138 9.63 2.04 -7.19
N SER A 139 8.63 2.37 -6.37
CA SER A 139 8.78 2.46 -4.92
C SER A 139 9.10 1.11 -4.28
N MET A 140 8.50 0.01 -4.75
CA MET A 140 8.81 -1.34 -4.28
C MET A 140 10.28 -1.68 -4.53
N LEU A 141 10.79 -1.38 -5.73
CA LEU A 141 12.19 -1.60 -6.06
C LEU A 141 13.12 -0.83 -5.11
N LEU A 142 12.83 0.45 -4.88
CA LEU A 142 13.63 1.30 -3.98
C LEU A 142 13.56 0.81 -2.53
N LEU A 143 12.41 0.35 -2.05
CA LEU A 143 12.23 -0.19 -0.71
C LEU A 143 13.13 -1.41 -0.50
N LEU A 144 13.05 -2.39 -1.40
CA LEU A 144 13.76 -3.68 -1.29
C LEU A 144 15.28 -3.57 -1.49
N GLN A 145 15.80 -2.42 -1.91
CA GLN A 145 17.24 -2.18 -1.96
C GLN A 145 17.82 -1.68 -0.63
N LYS A 146 16.98 -1.32 0.35
CA LYS A 146 17.39 -0.72 1.62
C LYS A 146 17.29 -1.75 2.75
N GLU A 147 18.21 -1.69 3.71
CA GLU A 147 18.06 -2.48 4.95
C GLU A 147 16.94 -1.91 5.83
N PRO A 148 16.16 -2.75 6.54
CA PRO A 148 16.21 -4.22 6.62
C PRO A 148 15.33 -4.94 5.57
N TRP A 149 14.75 -4.19 4.62
CA TRP A 149 13.82 -4.72 3.61
C TRP A 149 14.50 -5.69 2.65
N LYS A 150 15.76 -5.41 2.34
CA LYS A 150 16.58 -6.21 1.42
C LYS A 150 16.65 -7.69 1.82
N GLU A 151 16.78 -7.99 3.12
CA GLU A 151 16.77 -9.37 3.63
C GLU A 151 15.44 -10.09 3.39
N GLN A 152 14.35 -9.35 3.18
CA GLN A 152 13.02 -9.91 2.96
C GLN A 152 12.64 -9.96 1.47
N THR A 153 13.51 -9.55 0.55
CA THR A 153 13.22 -9.45 -0.90
C THR A 153 12.59 -10.71 -1.48
N GLN A 154 13.12 -11.89 -1.14
CA GLN A 154 12.57 -13.16 -1.61
C GLN A 154 11.11 -13.36 -1.16
N LYS A 155 10.77 -12.99 0.09
CA LYS A 155 9.40 -13.11 0.60
C LYS A 155 8.43 -12.20 -0.13
N PHE A 156 8.85 -10.99 -0.50
CA PHE A 156 8.01 -10.08 -1.30
C PHE A 156 7.76 -10.64 -2.70
N ILE A 157 8.79 -11.18 -3.35
CA ILE A 157 8.65 -11.83 -4.66
C ILE A 157 7.72 -13.04 -4.58
N ASP A 158 7.94 -13.93 -3.61
CA ASP A 158 7.13 -15.14 -3.44
C ASP A 158 5.66 -14.80 -3.12
N TRP A 159 5.44 -13.75 -2.32
CA TRP A 159 4.10 -13.25 -2.02
C TRP A 159 3.41 -12.68 -3.27
N LEU A 160 4.10 -11.85 -4.07
CA LEU A 160 3.56 -11.31 -5.33
C LEU A 160 3.12 -12.43 -6.27
N PHE A 161 3.92 -13.48 -6.43
CA PHE A 161 3.51 -14.65 -7.20
C PHE A 161 2.29 -15.34 -6.59
N SER A 162 2.31 -15.58 -5.28
CA SER A 162 1.23 -16.28 -4.58
C SER A 162 -0.11 -15.57 -4.76
N ILE A 163 -0.16 -14.24 -4.72
CA ILE A 163 -1.42 -13.49 -4.91
C ILE A 163 -1.82 -13.36 -6.39
N MET A 164 -0.85 -13.34 -7.32
CA MET A 164 -1.13 -13.29 -8.76
C MET A 164 -1.71 -14.61 -9.29
N GLU A 165 -1.33 -15.74 -8.69
CA GLU A 165 -1.83 -17.08 -9.03
C GLU A 165 -3.23 -17.37 -8.52
N ILE A 166 -3.81 -16.47 -7.71
CA ILE A 166 -5.18 -16.58 -7.22
C ILE A 166 -6.16 -16.39 -8.39
N PRO A 167 -7.26 -17.16 -8.46
CA PRO A 167 -8.26 -17.07 -9.51
C PRO A 167 -8.70 -15.63 -9.84
N ASN A 168 -9.18 -15.41 -11.06
CA ASN A 168 -9.48 -14.08 -11.61
C ASN A 168 -10.54 -13.27 -10.85
N GLU A 169 -11.29 -13.90 -9.97
CA GLU A 169 -12.39 -13.29 -9.22
C GLU A 169 -11.94 -12.57 -7.94
N ALA A 170 -10.68 -12.74 -7.51
CA ALA A 170 -10.20 -12.16 -6.23
C ALA A 170 -9.68 -10.72 -6.32
N PHE A 171 -9.27 -10.24 -7.50
CA PHE A 171 -8.75 -8.89 -7.71
C PHE A 171 -9.31 -8.31 -9.01
N ALA A 172 -9.53 -7.00 -9.04
CA ALA A 172 -9.84 -6.33 -10.31
C ALA A 172 -8.70 -6.48 -11.32
N ALA A 173 -9.01 -6.49 -12.62
CA ALA A 173 -8.03 -6.65 -13.68
C ALA A 173 -6.88 -5.62 -13.59
N LYS A 174 -7.22 -4.35 -13.33
CA LYS A 174 -6.24 -3.27 -13.11
C LYS A 174 -5.25 -3.56 -11.98
N SER A 175 -5.72 -4.20 -10.91
CA SER A 175 -4.91 -4.55 -9.74
C SER A 175 -3.95 -5.69 -10.07
N LYS A 176 -4.39 -6.66 -10.88
CA LYS A 176 -3.51 -7.72 -11.40
C LYS A 176 -2.43 -7.18 -12.34
N ASP A 177 -2.78 -6.26 -13.24
CA ASP A 177 -1.82 -5.60 -14.12
C ASP A 177 -0.79 -4.80 -13.32
N LEU A 178 -1.24 -4.11 -12.27
CA LEU A 178 -0.35 -3.41 -11.35
C LEU A 178 0.60 -4.37 -10.62
N LEU A 179 0.08 -5.45 -10.03
CA LEU A 179 0.90 -6.47 -9.35
C LEU A 179 1.95 -7.07 -10.30
N LYS A 180 1.57 -7.33 -11.56
CA LYS A 180 2.48 -7.79 -12.60
C LYS A 180 3.54 -6.74 -12.93
N ALA A 181 3.16 -5.48 -13.09
CA ALA A 181 4.10 -4.38 -13.32
C ALA A 181 5.08 -4.22 -12.15
N THR A 182 4.59 -4.34 -10.91
CA THR A 182 5.42 -4.34 -9.69
C THR A 182 6.38 -5.52 -9.68
N LEU A 183 5.93 -6.73 -9.99
CA LEU A 183 6.81 -7.90 -10.07
C LEU A 183 7.91 -7.69 -11.12
N LEU A 184 7.57 -7.17 -12.31
CA LEU A 184 8.52 -6.94 -13.38
C LEU A 184 9.54 -5.83 -13.07
N SER A 185 9.20 -4.84 -12.26
CA SER A 185 10.16 -3.81 -11.84
C SER A 185 11.30 -4.39 -10.98
N LEU A 186 11.04 -5.50 -10.28
CA LEU A 186 12.02 -6.19 -9.43
C LEU A 186 13.06 -7.01 -10.21
N ARG A 187 12.96 -7.09 -11.54
CA ARG A 187 13.86 -7.87 -12.41
C ARG A 187 15.35 -7.58 -12.26
N VAL A 188 15.68 -6.40 -11.73
CA VAL A 188 17.07 -5.98 -11.53
C VAL A 188 17.69 -6.55 -10.25
N LEU A 189 16.86 -7.01 -9.29
CA LEU A 189 17.30 -7.57 -8.01
C LEU A 189 17.91 -8.97 -8.18
N PRO A 190 18.97 -9.32 -7.42
CA PRO A 190 19.66 -10.61 -7.56
C PRO A 190 18.75 -11.81 -7.26
N GLU A 191 17.81 -11.67 -6.33
CA GLU A 191 16.81 -12.69 -5.99
C GLU A 191 15.91 -13.00 -7.19
N PHE A 192 15.60 -12.01 -8.01
CA PHE A 192 14.76 -12.17 -9.20
C PHE A 192 15.49 -12.90 -10.34
N LYS A 193 16.82 -12.75 -10.40
CA LYS A 193 17.66 -13.39 -11.44
C LYS A 193 17.82 -14.90 -11.26
N LYS A 194 17.31 -15.47 -10.16
CA LYS A 194 17.25 -16.93 -9.99
C LYS A 194 16.39 -17.53 -11.10
N LYS A 195 16.91 -18.59 -11.76
CA LYS A 195 16.24 -19.25 -12.90
C LYS A 195 14.76 -19.56 -12.64
N ALA A 196 14.45 -20.12 -11.47
CA ALA A 196 13.07 -20.49 -11.09
C ALA A 196 12.12 -19.27 -11.03
N VAL A 197 12.59 -18.14 -10.51
CA VAL A 197 11.81 -16.89 -10.44
C VAL A 197 11.61 -16.30 -11.83
N TRP A 198 12.68 -16.26 -12.62
CA TRP A 198 12.64 -15.70 -13.97
C TRP A 198 11.69 -16.47 -14.89
N THR A 199 11.75 -17.81 -14.90
CA THR A 199 10.84 -18.65 -15.70
C THR A 199 9.37 -18.44 -15.28
N ARG A 200 9.09 -18.39 -13.97
CA ARG A 200 7.73 -18.18 -13.44
C ARG A 200 7.17 -16.79 -13.80
N ALA A 201 8.00 -15.73 -13.78
CA ALA A 201 7.56 -14.37 -14.09
C ALA A 201 7.21 -14.16 -15.58
N TYR A 202 7.92 -14.82 -16.49
CA TYR A 202 7.77 -14.62 -17.93
C TYR A 202 6.99 -15.75 -18.63
N GLY A 203 6.56 -16.79 -17.91
CA GLY A 203 5.68 -17.84 -18.44
C GLY A 203 6.32 -18.70 -19.55
N TRP A 204 7.63 -18.94 -19.46
CA TRP A 204 8.35 -19.87 -20.35
C TRP A 204 8.11 -21.32 -19.95
#